data_AF-D2C807-F1
#
_entry.id   AF-D2C807-F1
#
_cell.length_a   1.000
_cell.length_b   1.000
_cell.length_c   1.000
_cell.angle_alpha   90.00
_cell.angle_beta   90.00
_cell.angle_gamma   90.00
#
_symmetry.space_group_name_H-M   'P 1'
#
loop_
_entity.id
_entity.type
_entity.pdbx_description
1 polymer ?
#
loop_
_entity_poly.entity_id
_entity_poly.type
_entity_poly.pdbx_seq_one_letter_code
_entity_poly.pdbx_strand_id
1 'polypeptide(L)'
;MRKYVWIVVFIVLGIYFLTGVYQVGPSEVALLKTFGRFTSVVPSGIHYHLPYPIQSHVTVDVTTVRKIEIGFRSIQRGERISYQSVPQEAIMITGDNNLVSVEAVVQYRVKDPVAYAFNITEADSIVRFTTESVLREKVAMRSIDDVLTSGRDEIGFKTAQMLQEILDSYNCGIKVENVYLQEVVPPDPVVDAFDDVNNARQDKERLINEARKYANDVVPKAQGQAQEILRQAEAYAQEVYLKALGEAKRFEEVLEEYSKAPDITRKRMLLDALQSLLEKSENKVFFVGNGDSLNILNISDLLKGMGK
;
A
#
# COMPACT_ATOMS: atom_id res chain seq x y z
N MET A 1 -30.30 -17.47 82.82
CA MET A 1 -29.73 -18.09 81.60
C MET A 1 -30.64 -17.98 80.37
N ARG A 2 -31.93 -18.37 80.42
CA ARG A 2 -32.86 -18.28 79.27
C ARG A 2 -32.91 -16.92 78.55
N LYS A 3 -32.89 -15.79 79.28
CA LYS A 3 -32.91 -14.44 78.67
C LYS A 3 -31.67 -14.12 77.83
N TYR A 4 -30.47 -14.58 78.24
CA TYR A 4 -29.23 -14.39 77.50
C TYR A 4 -29.16 -15.26 76.25
N VAL A 5 -29.76 -16.46 76.29
CA VAL A 5 -29.88 -17.34 75.11
C VAL A 5 -30.72 -16.67 74.01
N TRP A 6 -31.84 -16.05 74.35
CA TRP A 6 -32.66 -15.32 73.37
C TRP A 6 -31.94 -14.11 72.77
N ILE A 7 -31.13 -13.39 73.57
CA ILE A 7 -30.31 -12.27 73.10
C ILE A 7 -29.25 -12.76 72.10
N VAL A 8 -28.56 -13.85 72.41
CA VAL A 8 -27.56 -14.45 71.51
C VAL A 8 -28.21 -14.93 70.21
N VAL A 9 -29.37 -15.58 70.29
CA VAL A 9 -30.12 -16.01 69.10
C VAL A 9 -30.51 -14.82 68.21
N PHE A 10 -31.01 -13.73 68.80
CA PHE A 10 -31.36 -12.52 68.05
C PHE A 10 -30.13 -11.87 67.39
N ILE A 11 -28.98 -11.86 68.05
CA ILE A 11 -27.73 -11.34 67.50
C ILE A 11 -27.27 -12.19 66.31
N VAL A 12 -27.29 -13.53 66.45
CA VAL A 12 -26.92 -14.43 65.35
C VAL A 12 -27.89 -14.29 64.17
N LEU A 13 -29.18 -14.16 64.43
CA LEU A 13 -30.19 -13.92 63.39
C LEU A 13 -29.95 -12.57 62.69
N GLY A 14 -29.66 -11.52 63.45
CA GLY A 14 -29.37 -10.19 62.91
C GLY A 14 -28.13 -10.18 62.01
N ILE A 15 -27.05 -10.84 62.43
CA ILE A 15 -25.84 -11.01 61.62
C ILE A 15 -26.15 -11.80 60.35
N TYR A 16 -26.93 -12.88 60.46
CA TYR A 16 -27.34 -13.69 59.32
C TYR A 16 -28.13 -12.87 58.28
N PHE A 17 -29.10 -12.04 58.71
CA PHE A 17 -29.81 -11.16 57.78
C PHE A 17 -28.91 -10.07 57.17
N LEU A 18 -27.89 -9.59 57.88
CA LEU A 18 -26.94 -8.61 57.36
C LEU A 18 -26.08 -9.15 56.21
N THR A 19 -25.83 -10.47 56.17
CA THR A 19 -25.04 -11.11 55.09
C THR A 19 -25.69 -11.03 53.70
N GLY A 20 -26.94 -10.58 53.61
CA GLY A 20 -27.67 -10.41 52.36
C GLY A 20 -27.31 -9.17 51.53
N VAL A 21 -26.53 -8.23 52.09
CA VAL A 21 -26.10 -7.02 51.34
C VAL A 21 -24.94 -7.36 50.43
N TYR A 22 -25.05 -7.01 49.15
CA TYR A 22 -24.00 -7.22 48.15
C TYR A 22 -23.89 -6.01 47.21
N GLN A 23 -22.74 -5.90 46.55
CA GLN A 23 -22.45 -4.83 45.61
C GLN A 23 -22.21 -5.43 44.22
N VAL A 24 -22.81 -4.79 43.22
CA VAL A 24 -22.64 -5.13 41.80
C VAL A 24 -21.80 -4.04 41.15
N GLY A 25 -20.73 -4.46 40.44
CA GLY A 25 -19.83 -3.53 39.76
C GLY A 25 -20.52 -2.70 38.67
N PRO A 26 -19.94 -1.57 38.25
CA PRO A 26 -20.53 -0.69 37.25
C PRO A 26 -20.66 -1.32 35.85
N SER A 27 -19.79 -2.28 35.51
CA SER A 27 -19.82 -3.06 34.27
C SER A 27 -20.61 -4.36 34.38
N GLU A 28 -21.12 -4.67 35.57
CA GLU A 28 -21.72 -5.96 35.89
C GLU A 28 -23.23 -5.86 36.13
N VAL A 29 -23.89 -6.99 35.92
CA VAL A 29 -25.30 -7.19 36.23
C VAL A 29 -25.42 -8.44 37.08
N ALA A 30 -26.24 -8.39 38.13
CA ALA A 30 -26.49 -9.54 38.99
C ALA A 30 -27.76 -10.28 38.59
N LEU A 31 -27.67 -11.60 38.53
CA LEU A 31 -28.78 -12.51 38.27
C LEU A 31 -29.17 -13.18 39.58
N LEU A 32 -30.37 -12.85 40.08
CA LEU A 32 -30.89 -13.44 41.31
C LEU A 32 -31.49 -14.81 41.03
N LYS A 33 -31.11 -15.77 41.86
CA LYS A 33 -31.67 -17.12 41.91
C LYS A 33 -32.40 -17.28 43.24
N THR A 34 -33.64 -17.74 43.20
CA THR A 34 -34.40 -18.13 44.41
C THR A 34 -34.57 -19.65 44.38
N PHE A 35 -34.05 -20.34 45.39
CA PHE A 35 -33.99 -21.81 45.44
C PHE A 35 -33.43 -22.44 44.14
N GLY A 36 -32.43 -21.80 43.53
CA GLY A 36 -31.79 -22.26 42.30
C GLY A 36 -32.50 -21.89 40.99
N ARG A 37 -33.74 -21.37 41.03
CA ARG A 37 -34.45 -20.87 39.84
C ARG A 37 -34.14 -19.39 39.61
N PHE A 38 -33.89 -19.00 38.37
CA PHE A 38 -33.74 -17.59 37.99
C PHE A 38 -35.02 -16.80 38.28
N THR A 39 -34.88 -15.64 38.93
CA THR A 39 -36.00 -14.78 39.33
C THR A 39 -35.95 -13.42 38.62
N SER A 40 -34.84 -12.70 38.71
CA SER A 40 -34.75 -11.34 38.19
C SER A 40 -33.31 -10.90 37.90
N VAL A 41 -33.21 -9.89 37.03
CA VAL A 41 -31.97 -9.19 36.67
C VAL A 41 -31.89 -7.91 37.51
N VAL A 42 -30.75 -7.68 38.14
CA VAL A 42 -30.51 -6.53 39.03
C VAL A 42 -29.36 -5.69 38.47
N PRO A 43 -29.55 -4.37 38.27
CA PRO A 43 -28.53 -3.49 37.68
C PRO A 43 -27.38 -3.22 38.66
N SER A 44 -26.36 -2.48 38.20
CA SER A 44 -25.23 -2.07 39.04
C SER A 44 -25.67 -1.26 40.27
N GLY A 45 -24.94 -1.40 41.37
CA GLY A 45 -25.27 -0.74 42.64
C GLY A 45 -25.24 -1.68 43.85
N ILE A 46 -25.66 -1.16 45.01
CA ILE A 46 -25.76 -1.92 46.25
C ILE A 46 -27.18 -2.47 46.35
N HIS A 47 -27.28 -3.78 46.55
CA HIS A 47 -28.54 -4.50 46.60
C HIS A 47 -28.59 -5.43 47.81
N TYR A 48 -29.79 -5.90 48.11
CA TYR A 48 -30.05 -6.83 49.20
C TYR A 48 -30.79 -8.05 48.69
N HIS A 49 -30.28 -9.24 48.99
CA HIS A 49 -30.99 -10.50 48.79
C HIS A 49 -31.14 -11.24 50.12
N LEU A 50 -32.11 -12.17 50.20
CA LEU A 50 -32.22 -13.04 51.37
C LEU A 50 -30.96 -13.92 51.48
N PRO A 51 -30.40 -14.09 52.69
CA PRO A 51 -29.21 -14.92 52.88
C PRO A 51 -29.44 -16.39 52.46
N TYR A 52 -28.33 -17.06 52.13
CA TYR A 52 -28.32 -18.47 51.73
C TYR A 52 -29.00 -19.34 52.79
N PRO A 53 -29.96 -20.23 52.45
CA PRO A 53 -30.12 -20.91 51.15
C PRO A 53 -31.27 -20.39 50.26
N ILE A 54 -31.95 -19.32 50.64
CA ILE A 54 -33.19 -18.90 49.96
C ILE A 54 -32.86 -18.23 48.62
N GLN A 55 -31.92 -17.29 48.63
CA GLN A 55 -31.47 -16.57 47.44
C GLN A 55 -29.96 -16.61 47.29
N SER A 56 -29.50 -16.63 46.03
CA SER A 56 -28.11 -16.44 45.64
C SER A 56 -28.04 -15.55 44.41
N HIS A 57 -26.88 -14.95 44.16
CA HIS A 57 -26.66 -14.09 43.00
C HIS A 57 -25.49 -14.61 42.17
N VAL A 58 -25.51 -14.32 40.87
CA VAL A 58 -24.38 -14.50 39.95
C VAL A 58 -24.18 -13.19 39.22
N THR A 59 -22.97 -12.63 39.30
CA THR A 59 -22.61 -11.43 38.54
C THR A 59 -22.08 -11.81 37.17
N VAL A 60 -22.46 -11.03 36.16
CA VAL A 60 -21.98 -11.16 34.78
C VAL A 60 -21.56 -9.78 34.29
N ASP A 61 -20.32 -9.67 33.79
CA ASP A 61 -19.86 -8.46 33.11
C ASP A 61 -20.42 -8.41 31.68
N VAL A 62 -21.22 -7.37 31.42
CA VAL A 62 -21.93 -7.14 30.15
C VAL A 62 -21.33 -6.01 29.31
N THR A 63 -20.51 -5.15 29.93
CA THR A 63 -19.97 -3.95 29.30
C THR A 63 -18.57 -4.19 28.75
N THR A 64 -17.77 -5.04 29.40
CA THR A 64 -16.38 -5.31 28.99
C THR A 64 -16.34 -6.14 27.71
N VAL A 65 -15.59 -5.65 26.72
CA VAL A 65 -15.27 -6.40 25.50
C VAL A 65 -14.20 -7.42 25.82
N ARG A 66 -14.52 -8.69 25.61
CA ARG A 66 -13.63 -9.82 25.82
C ARG A 66 -12.96 -10.18 24.52
N LYS A 67 -11.74 -10.71 24.62
CA LYS A 67 -10.92 -11.12 23.47
C LYS A 67 -10.63 -12.61 23.57
N ILE A 68 -10.85 -13.32 22.47
CA ILE A 68 -10.43 -14.71 22.31
C ILE A 68 -9.44 -14.78 21.18
N GLU A 69 -8.28 -15.34 21.48
CA GLU A 69 -7.20 -15.59 20.52
C GLU A 69 -7.39 -16.99 19.92
N ILE A 70 -7.28 -17.09 18.60
CA ILE A 70 -7.40 -18.32 17.80
C ILE A 70 -6.09 -18.51 17.05
N GLY A 71 -5.50 -19.70 17.14
CA GLY A 71 -4.25 -20.00 16.44
C GLY A 71 -2.99 -19.54 17.18
N PHE A 72 -3.12 -18.75 18.24
CA PHE A 72 -2.01 -18.34 19.09
C PHE A 72 -2.44 -18.12 20.54
N ARG A 73 -1.46 -17.98 21.43
CA ARG A 73 -1.64 -17.59 22.82
C ARG A 73 -0.65 -16.49 23.21
N SER A 74 -1.16 -15.41 23.80
CA SER A 74 -0.35 -14.38 24.43
C SER A 74 0.16 -14.86 25.79
N ILE A 75 1.46 -15.10 25.89
CA ILE A 75 2.15 -15.44 27.13
C ILE A 75 2.86 -14.19 27.64
N GLN A 76 2.36 -13.65 28.75
CA GLN A 76 3.02 -12.54 29.43
C GLN A 76 4.17 -13.08 30.29
N ARG A 77 5.42 -12.86 29.85
CA ARG A 77 6.63 -13.23 30.61
C ARG A 77 7.34 -11.95 31.04
N GLY A 78 6.98 -11.43 32.21
CA GLY A 78 7.48 -10.14 32.72
C GLY A 78 6.85 -8.95 32.00
N GLU A 79 7.65 -7.96 31.60
CA GLU A 79 7.20 -6.77 30.84
C GLU A 79 6.99 -7.04 29.34
N ARG A 80 7.35 -8.23 28.84
CA ARG A 80 7.23 -8.58 27.42
C ARG A 80 6.08 -9.57 27.19
N ILE A 81 5.25 -9.25 26.19
CA ILE A 81 4.23 -10.15 25.65
C ILE A 81 4.90 -10.98 24.55
N SER A 82 4.92 -12.30 24.71
CA SER A 82 5.37 -13.25 23.69
C SER A 82 4.16 -13.98 23.13
N TYR A 83 4.08 -14.11 21.81
CA TYR A 83 3.04 -14.90 21.16
C TYR A 83 3.58 -16.30 20.92
N GLN A 84 2.81 -17.31 21.29
CA GLN A 84 3.09 -18.71 20.98
C GLN A 84 2.02 -19.22 20.03
N SER A 85 2.40 -19.58 18.81
CA SER A 85 1.49 -20.16 17.84
C SER A 85 1.02 -21.54 18.28
N VAL A 86 -0.24 -21.87 17.98
CA VAL A 86 -0.92 -23.14 18.26
C VAL A 86 -1.29 -23.77 16.92
N PRO A 87 -0.41 -24.59 16.34
CA PRO A 87 -0.56 -25.08 14.97
C PRO A 87 -1.87 -25.84 14.72
N GLN A 88 -2.41 -26.54 15.73
CA GLN A 88 -3.67 -27.27 15.60
C GLN A 88 -4.88 -26.35 15.33
N GLU A 89 -4.83 -25.10 15.82
CA GLU A 89 -5.89 -24.11 15.62
C GLU A 89 -5.61 -23.22 14.40
N ALA A 90 -4.33 -22.95 14.11
CA ALA A 90 -3.92 -22.01 13.07
C ALA A 90 -3.88 -22.62 11.66
N ILE A 91 -3.48 -23.89 11.52
CA ILE A 91 -3.26 -24.51 10.20
C ILE A 91 -4.60 -24.87 9.55
N MET A 92 -4.82 -24.33 8.36
CA MET A 92 -6.02 -24.54 7.54
C MET A 92 -5.64 -24.84 6.08
N ILE A 93 -6.58 -25.45 5.35
CA ILE A 93 -6.44 -25.73 3.91
C ILE A 93 -7.33 -24.75 3.16
N THR A 94 -6.76 -24.07 2.16
CA THR A 94 -7.48 -23.15 1.26
C THR A 94 -8.19 -23.92 0.14
N GLY A 95 -9.10 -23.26 -0.58
CA GLY A 95 -9.87 -23.88 -1.67
C GLY A 95 -9.04 -24.33 -2.87
N ASP A 96 -7.83 -23.79 -3.01
CA ASP A 96 -6.82 -24.22 -3.98
C ASP A 96 -5.81 -25.22 -3.40
N ASN A 97 -6.16 -25.87 -2.30
CA ASN A 97 -5.42 -26.99 -1.70
C ASN A 97 -4.05 -26.62 -1.12
N ASN A 98 -3.82 -25.35 -0.77
CA ASN A 98 -2.63 -24.89 -0.08
C ASN A 98 -2.83 -24.90 1.45
N LEU A 99 -1.73 -25.06 2.19
CA LEU A 99 -1.74 -24.90 3.64
C LEU A 99 -1.44 -23.45 3.99
N VAL A 100 -2.19 -22.92 4.97
CA VAL A 100 -2.00 -21.57 5.49
C VAL A 100 -2.15 -21.58 7.01
N SER A 101 -1.32 -20.81 7.71
CA SER A 101 -1.44 -20.53 9.13
C SER A 101 -2.23 -19.24 9.31
N VAL A 102 -3.40 -19.32 9.95
CA VAL A 102 -4.30 -18.19 10.19
C VAL A 102 -4.46 -17.96 11.69
N GLU A 103 -4.03 -16.79 12.13
CA GLU A 103 -4.20 -16.33 13.51
C GLU A 103 -5.26 -15.22 13.55
N ALA A 104 -6.20 -15.34 14.49
CA ALA A 104 -7.33 -14.42 14.57
C ALA A 104 -7.69 -14.05 16.02
N VAL A 105 -8.26 -12.86 16.17
CA VAL A 105 -8.76 -12.35 17.45
C VAL A 105 -10.24 -12.03 17.32
N VAL A 106 -11.04 -12.70 18.14
CA VAL A 106 -12.48 -12.49 18.24
C VAL A 106 -12.75 -11.55 19.40
N GLN A 107 -13.45 -10.46 19.12
CA GLN A 107 -13.92 -9.53 20.14
C GLN A 107 -15.42 -9.70 20.32
N TYR A 108 -15.85 -9.99 21.54
CA TYR A 108 -17.25 -10.20 21.86
C TYR A 108 -17.61 -9.57 23.21
N ARG A 109 -18.89 -9.33 23.42
CA ARG A 109 -19.43 -8.92 24.71
C ARG A 109 -20.73 -9.65 25.01
N VAL A 110 -21.18 -9.61 26.26
CA VAL A 110 -22.43 -10.25 26.65
C VAL A 110 -23.61 -9.33 26.28
N LYS A 111 -24.55 -9.86 25.49
CA LYS A 111 -25.78 -9.18 25.07
C LYS A 111 -26.94 -9.52 26.02
N ASP A 112 -27.10 -10.80 26.34
CA ASP A 112 -28.10 -11.29 27.29
C ASP A 112 -27.40 -12.02 28.44
N PRO A 113 -27.35 -11.42 29.65
CA PRO A 113 -26.67 -12.04 30.79
C PRO A 113 -27.37 -13.33 31.26
N VAL A 114 -28.68 -13.46 31.06
CA VAL A 114 -29.43 -14.65 31.49
C VAL A 114 -29.04 -15.84 30.63
N ALA A 115 -29.15 -15.69 29.31
CA ALA A 115 -28.75 -16.73 28.36
C ALA A 115 -27.26 -17.11 28.55
N TYR A 116 -26.39 -16.12 28.72
CA TYR A 116 -24.96 -16.33 28.93
C TYR A 116 -24.63 -17.13 30.21
N ALA A 117 -25.32 -16.86 31.32
CA ALA A 117 -25.02 -17.50 32.61
C ALA A 117 -25.66 -18.88 32.81
N PHE A 118 -26.74 -19.19 32.08
CA PHE A 118 -27.54 -20.39 32.31
C PHE A 118 -27.58 -21.37 31.14
N ASN A 119 -27.40 -20.91 29.89
CA ASN A 119 -27.44 -21.79 28.72
C ASN A 119 -26.06 -22.34 28.35
N ILE A 120 -24.99 -21.74 28.85
CA ILE A 120 -23.60 -22.10 28.51
C ILE A 120 -22.81 -22.41 29.78
N THR A 121 -21.95 -23.42 29.72
CA THR A 121 -20.98 -23.71 30.78
C THR A 121 -19.63 -23.04 30.53
N GLU A 122 -19.09 -23.13 29.32
CA GLU A 122 -17.80 -22.54 28.94
C GLU A 122 -17.93 -21.65 27.69
N ALA A 123 -18.25 -20.38 27.89
CA ALA A 123 -18.45 -19.44 26.79
C ALA A 123 -17.20 -19.27 25.92
N ASP A 124 -16.02 -19.19 26.54
CA ASP A 124 -14.77 -19.00 25.81
C ASP A 124 -14.46 -20.18 24.89
N SER A 125 -14.72 -21.41 25.34
CA SER A 125 -14.53 -22.63 24.56
C SER A 125 -15.50 -22.69 23.38
N ILE A 126 -16.79 -22.37 23.60
CA ILE A 126 -17.79 -22.38 22.52
C ILE A 126 -17.44 -21.35 21.44
N VAL A 127 -17.13 -20.12 21.83
CA VAL A 127 -16.77 -19.07 20.86
C VAL A 127 -15.50 -19.47 20.12
N ARG A 128 -14.50 -20.04 20.82
CA ARG A 128 -13.27 -20.53 20.19
C ARG A 128 -13.53 -21.60 19.13
N PHE A 129 -14.18 -22.70 19.49
CA PHE A 129 -14.43 -23.81 18.56
C PHE A 129 -15.36 -23.43 17.40
N THR A 130 -16.36 -22.58 17.68
CA THR A 130 -17.25 -22.07 16.62
C THR A 130 -16.48 -21.18 15.66
N THR A 131 -15.63 -20.28 16.17
CA THR A 131 -14.82 -19.41 15.32
C THR A 131 -13.82 -20.21 14.50
N GLU A 132 -13.15 -21.20 15.09
CA GLU A 132 -12.25 -22.11 14.37
C GLU A 132 -12.97 -22.81 13.20
N SER A 133 -14.19 -23.29 13.43
CA SER A 133 -15.00 -23.96 12.42
C SER A 133 -15.40 -23.02 11.28
N VAL A 134 -15.88 -21.81 11.61
CA VAL A 134 -16.29 -20.80 10.63
C VAL A 134 -15.08 -20.30 9.83
N LEU A 135 -13.97 -20.00 10.49
CA LEU A 135 -12.73 -19.59 9.82
C LEU A 135 -12.26 -20.67 8.85
N ARG A 136 -12.24 -21.93 9.28
CA ARG A 136 -11.85 -23.06 8.43
C ARG A 136 -12.75 -23.19 7.21
N GLU A 137 -14.06 -22.99 7.35
CA GLU A 137 -14.99 -22.96 6.22
C GLU A 137 -14.69 -21.79 5.27
N LYS A 138 -14.54 -20.57 5.80
CA LYS A 138 -14.32 -19.36 4.98
C LYS A 138 -12.98 -19.37 4.26
N VAL A 139 -11.92 -19.87 4.90
CA VAL A 139 -10.61 -20.05 4.30
C VAL A 139 -10.64 -21.13 3.21
N ALA A 140 -11.35 -22.24 3.44
CA ALA A 140 -11.50 -23.30 2.45
C ALA A 140 -12.28 -22.88 1.18
N MET A 141 -13.03 -21.78 1.22
CA MET A 141 -13.73 -21.24 0.05
C MET A 141 -12.90 -20.24 -0.76
N ARG A 142 -11.67 -19.89 -0.33
CA ARG A 142 -10.82 -18.87 -0.95
C ARG A 142 -9.49 -19.45 -1.41
N SER A 143 -8.84 -18.79 -2.37
CA SER A 143 -7.48 -19.12 -2.81
C SER A 143 -6.45 -18.56 -1.84
N ILE A 144 -5.25 -19.15 -1.82
CA ILE A 144 -4.16 -18.72 -0.94
C ILE A 144 -3.82 -17.23 -1.12
N ASP A 145 -3.78 -16.76 -2.37
CA ASP A 145 -3.48 -15.37 -2.70
C ASP A 145 -4.51 -14.39 -2.11
N ASP A 146 -5.80 -14.77 -2.07
CA ASP A 146 -6.87 -13.93 -1.54
C ASP A 146 -6.77 -13.84 0.00
N VAL A 147 -6.50 -14.97 0.66
CA VAL A 147 -6.33 -15.02 2.12
C VAL A 147 -5.06 -14.26 2.56
N LEU A 148 -3.98 -14.31 1.77
CA LEU A 148 -2.72 -13.63 2.08
C LEU A 148 -2.74 -12.12 1.79
N THR A 149 -3.55 -11.64 0.85
CA THR A 149 -3.53 -10.24 0.40
C THR A 149 -4.74 -9.44 0.90
N SER A 150 -5.71 -9.16 0.03
CA SER A 150 -6.83 -8.24 0.27
C SER A 150 -8.06 -8.89 0.92
N GLY A 151 -8.17 -10.21 0.92
CA GLY A 151 -9.34 -10.92 1.40
C GLY A 151 -9.48 -10.95 2.93
N ARG A 152 -8.44 -10.55 3.68
CA ARG A 152 -8.39 -10.66 5.15
C ARG A 152 -9.56 -9.95 5.85
N ASP A 153 -9.83 -8.70 5.47
CA ASP A 153 -10.91 -7.91 6.07
C ASP A 153 -12.28 -8.47 5.71
N GLU A 154 -12.46 -8.92 4.46
CA GLU A 154 -13.70 -9.53 4.01
C GLU A 154 -13.98 -10.86 4.72
N ILE A 155 -12.94 -11.68 4.91
CA ILE A 155 -13.00 -12.94 5.66
C ILE A 155 -13.36 -12.65 7.11
N GLY A 156 -12.72 -11.67 7.75
CA GLY A 156 -13.03 -11.26 9.12
C GLY A 156 -14.48 -10.82 9.29
N PHE A 157 -14.96 -9.95 8.40
CA PHE A 157 -16.35 -9.48 8.41
C PHE A 157 -17.36 -10.62 8.20
N LYS A 158 -17.17 -11.45 7.18
CA LYS A 158 -18.05 -12.60 6.89
C LYS A 158 -18.03 -13.64 8.01
N THR A 159 -16.86 -13.85 8.63
CA THR A 159 -16.71 -14.73 9.79
C THR A 159 -17.47 -14.18 10.98
N ALA A 160 -17.37 -12.89 11.27
CA ALA A 160 -18.13 -12.27 12.37
C ALA A 160 -19.64 -12.43 12.19
N GLN A 161 -20.14 -12.26 10.95
CA GLN A 161 -21.56 -12.38 10.63
C GLN A 161 -22.06 -13.83 10.83
N MET A 162 -21.36 -14.81 10.26
CA MET A 162 -21.73 -16.22 10.40
C MET A 162 -21.53 -16.73 11.84
N LEU A 163 -20.50 -16.26 12.54
CA LEU A 163 -20.28 -16.57 13.95
C LEU A 163 -21.45 -16.08 14.81
N GLN A 164 -21.94 -14.86 14.57
CA GLN A 164 -23.11 -14.33 15.27
C GLN A 164 -24.35 -15.19 15.02
N GLU A 165 -24.60 -15.60 13.76
CA GLU A 165 -25.74 -16.46 13.41
C GLU A 165 -25.70 -17.81 14.17
N ILE A 166 -24.52 -18.44 14.25
CA ILE A 166 -24.37 -19.70 14.97
C ILE A 166 -24.52 -19.52 16.48
N LEU A 167 -23.89 -18.49 17.06
CA LEU A 167 -24.00 -18.20 18.51
C LEU A 167 -25.43 -17.82 18.94
N ASP A 168 -26.18 -17.16 18.05
CA ASP A 168 -27.60 -16.87 18.26
C ASP A 168 -28.43 -18.18 18.20
N SER A 169 -28.11 -19.11 17.31
CA SER A 169 -28.78 -20.43 17.24
C SER A 169 -28.60 -21.26 18.51
N TYR A 170 -27.45 -21.12 19.18
CA TYR A 170 -27.16 -21.75 20.47
C TYR A 170 -27.79 -21.03 21.67
N ASN A 171 -28.45 -19.88 21.44
CA ASN A 171 -29.00 -19.02 22.49
C ASN A 171 -27.95 -18.70 23.58
N CYS A 172 -26.74 -18.35 23.13
CA CYS A 172 -25.61 -18.05 24.02
C CYS A 172 -25.69 -16.66 24.69
N GLY A 173 -26.50 -15.74 24.15
CA GLY A 173 -26.55 -14.36 24.65
C GLY A 173 -25.25 -13.57 24.42
N ILE A 174 -24.42 -14.00 23.48
CA ILE A 174 -23.15 -13.36 23.10
C ILE A 174 -23.37 -12.47 21.88
N LYS A 175 -22.80 -11.27 21.89
CA LYS A 175 -22.68 -10.41 20.72
C LYS A 175 -21.23 -10.32 20.28
N VAL A 176 -20.96 -10.77 19.07
CA VAL A 176 -19.68 -10.58 18.38
C VAL A 176 -19.61 -9.12 17.94
N GLU A 177 -18.55 -8.43 18.33
CA GLU A 177 -18.31 -7.05 17.89
C GLU A 177 -17.47 -7.07 16.61
N ASN A 178 -16.34 -7.78 16.61
CA ASN A 178 -15.47 -7.90 15.44
C ASN A 178 -14.64 -9.19 15.47
N VAL A 179 -14.22 -9.65 14.29
CA VAL A 179 -13.22 -10.71 14.12
C VAL A 179 -12.08 -10.14 13.28
N TYR A 180 -10.88 -10.12 13.83
CA TYR A 180 -9.69 -9.62 13.16
C TYR A 180 -8.75 -10.78 12.81
N LEU A 181 -8.31 -10.86 11.56
CA LEU A 181 -7.23 -11.76 11.18
C LEU A 181 -5.91 -11.03 11.43
N GLN A 182 -5.15 -11.49 12.41
CA GLN A 182 -3.91 -10.82 12.85
C GLN A 182 -2.75 -11.19 11.94
N GLU A 183 -2.54 -12.48 11.73
CA GLU A 183 -1.44 -12.99 10.93
C GLU A 183 -1.96 -14.09 10.01
N VAL A 184 -1.59 -13.98 8.74
CA VAL A 184 -1.85 -15.00 7.72
C VAL A 184 -0.55 -15.20 6.98
N VAL A 185 0.05 -16.37 7.19
CA VAL A 185 1.34 -16.74 6.60
C VAL A 185 1.32 -18.19 6.14
N PRO A 186 2.12 -18.56 5.13
CA PRO A 186 2.37 -19.96 4.83
C PRO A 186 2.98 -20.68 6.05
N PRO A 187 2.80 -22.00 6.20
CA PRO A 187 3.44 -22.75 7.27
C PRO A 187 4.96 -22.62 7.21
N ASP A 188 5.61 -22.52 8.37
CA ASP A 188 7.07 -22.41 8.53
C ASP A 188 7.92 -23.25 7.55
N PRO A 189 7.66 -24.56 7.32
CA PRO A 189 8.52 -25.37 6.44
C PRO A 189 8.49 -24.96 4.96
N VAL A 190 7.53 -24.14 4.51
CA VAL A 190 7.36 -23.79 3.09
C VAL A 190 7.52 -22.28 2.81
N VAL A 191 7.79 -21.46 3.83
CA VAL A 191 7.93 -20.00 3.68
C VAL A 191 9.03 -19.66 2.68
N ASP A 192 10.24 -20.21 2.85
CA ASP A 192 11.38 -19.93 1.97
C ASP A 192 11.08 -20.24 0.50
N ALA A 193 10.44 -21.38 0.23
CA ALA A 193 10.07 -21.78 -1.13
C ALA A 193 8.97 -20.88 -1.73
N PHE A 194 8.05 -20.39 -0.91
CA PHE A 194 7.00 -19.45 -1.34
C PHE A 194 7.59 -18.08 -1.68
N ASP A 195 8.52 -17.61 -0.85
CA ASP A 195 9.25 -16.36 -1.07
C ASP A 195 10.10 -16.43 -2.34
N ASP A 196 10.77 -17.55 -2.59
CA ASP A 196 11.52 -17.78 -3.84
C ASP A 196 10.63 -17.68 -5.09
N VAL A 197 9.42 -18.26 -5.06
CA VAL A 197 8.48 -18.18 -6.19
C VAL A 197 7.99 -16.74 -6.39
N ASN A 198 7.72 -16.00 -5.31
CA ASN A 198 7.31 -14.60 -5.39
C ASN A 198 8.43 -13.71 -5.92
N ASN A 199 9.66 -13.90 -5.44
CA ASN A 199 10.85 -13.21 -5.92
C ASN A 199 11.06 -13.48 -7.42
N ALA A 200 10.95 -14.74 -7.85
CA ALA A 200 11.06 -15.10 -9.26
C ALA A 200 9.96 -14.46 -10.13
N ARG A 201 8.71 -14.37 -9.64
CA ARG A 201 7.62 -13.66 -10.33
C ARG A 201 7.90 -12.16 -10.44
N GLN A 202 8.37 -11.54 -9.37
CA GLN A 202 8.74 -10.12 -9.35
C GLN A 202 9.91 -9.84 -10.30
N ASP A 203 10.93 -10.71 -10.32
CA ASP A 203 12.06 -10.61 -11.25
C ASP A 203 11.64 -10.77 -12.69
N LYS A 204 10.73 -11.72 -12.98
CA LYS A 204 10.14 -11.86 -14.32
C LYS A 204 9.45 -10.57 -14.77
N GLU A 205 8.59 -10.01 -13.93
CA GLU A 205 7.90 -8.75 -14.25
C GLU A 205 8.88 -7.58 -14.42
N ARG A 206 9.90 -7.49 -13.56
CA ARG A 206 10.98 -6.50 -13.67
C ARG A 206 11.71 -6.63 -15.01
N LEU A 207 12.13 -7.83 -15.40
CA LEU A 207 12.81 -8.09 -16.68
C LEU A 207 11.93 -7.75 -17.88
N ILE A 208 10.63 -8.08 -17.84
CA ILE A 208 9.68 -7.70 -18.89
C ILE A 208 9.59 -6.17 -19.01
N ASN A 209 9.49 -5.47 -17.88
CA ASN A 209 9.41 -4.01 -17.85
C ASN A 209 10.71 -3.35 -18.34
N GLU A 210 11.87 -3.89 -17.96
CA GLU A 210 13.18 -3.44 -18.46
C GLU A 210 13.31 -3.66 -19.98
N ALA A 211 12.90 -4.82 -20.49
CA ALA A 211 12.91 -5.11 -21.92
C ALA A 211 11.97 -4.17 -22.71
N ARG A 212 10.77 -3.92 -22.19
CA ARG A 212 9.82 -2.94 -22.77
C ARG A 212 10.41 -1.54 -22.76
N LYS A 213 11.04 -1.12 -21.65
CA LYS A 213 11.72 0.18 -21.55
C LYS A 213 12.84 0.30 -22.58
N TYR A 214 13.66 -0.73 -22.76
CA TYR A 214 14.72 -0.75 -23.75
C TYR A 214 14.17 -0.63 -25.18
N ALA A 215 13.14 -1.41 -25.52
CA ALA A 215 12.50 -1.32 -26.84
C ALA A 215 11.89 0.07 -27.10
N ASN A 216 11.21 0.63 -26.10
CA ASN A 216 10.61 1.96 -26.16
C ASN A 216 11.65 3.10 -26.20
N ASP A 217 12.91 2.83 -25.86
CA ASP A 217 14.00 3.81 -25.98
C ASP A 217 14.72 3.70 -27.33
N VAL A 218 15.11 2.49 -27.72
CA VAL A 218 15.94 2.25 -28.91
C VAL A 218 15.15 2.48 -30.20
N VAL A 219 13.91 1.98 -30.30
CA VAL A 219 13.14 2.07 -31.55
C VAL A 219 12.83 3.52 -31.93
N PRO A 220 12.31 4.38 -31.04
CA PRO A 220 12.05 5.77 -31.37
C PRO A 220 13.32 6.58 -31.63
N LYS A 221 14.42 6.31 -30.91
CA LYS A 221 15.72 6.96 -31.17
C LYS A 221 16.25 6.61 -32.56
N ALA A 222 16.22 5.34 -32.94
CA ALA A 222 16.65 4.91 -34.27
C ALA A 222 15.78 5.50 -35.38
N GLN A 223 14.45 5.54 -35.18
CA GLN A 223 13.53 6.20 -36.11
C GLN A 223 13.77 7.70 -36.21
N GLY A 224 14.03 8.37 -35.09
CA GLY A 224 14.38 9.79 -35.04
C GLY A 224 15.66 10.10 -35.80
N GLN A 225 16.72 9.30 -35.61
CA GLN A 225 17.97 9.42 -36.35
C GLN A 225 17.79 9.17 -37.85
N ALA A 226 17.05 8.13 -38.24
CA ALA A 226 16.76 7.85 -39.63
C ALA A 226 15.99 9.01 -40.29
N GLN A 227 14.99 9.55 -39.59
CA GLN A 227 14.23 10.70 -40.08
C GLN A 227 15.08 11.96 -40.16
N GLU A 228 15.98 12.19 -39.19
CA GLU A 228 16.93 13.30 -39.19
C GLU A 228 17.85 13.25 -40.41
N ILE A 229 18.49 12.10 -40.68
CA ILE A 229 19.35 11.90 -41.85
C ILE A 229 18.58 12.19 -43.15
N LEU A 230 17.35 11.67 -43.26
CA LEU A 230 16.51 11.88 -44.43
C LEU A 230 16.17 13.37 -44.62
N ARG A 231 15.82 14.08 -43.55
CA ARG A 231 15.56 15.52 -43.60
C ARG A 231 16.81 16.34 -43.93
N GLN A 232 17.97 15.96 -43.42
CA GLN A 232 19.24 16.61 -43.76
C GLN A 232 19.58 16.42 -45.25
N ALA A 233 19.37 15.21 -45.79
CA ALA A 233 19.57 14.92 -47.20
C ALA A 233 18.59 15.70 -48.11
N GLU A 234 17.30 15.76 -47.75
CA GLU A 234 16.30 16.58 -48.44
C GLU A 234 16.67 18.06 -48.42
N ALA A 235 17.06 18.58 -47.25
CA ALA A 235 17.47 19.97 -47.09
C ALA A 235 18.70 20.31 -47.94
N TYR A 236 19.72 19.43 -47.96
CA TYR A 236 20.90 19.59 -48.79
C TYR A 236 20.58 19.55 -50.28
N ALA A 237 19.76 18.59 -50.73
CA ALA A 237 19.34 18.50 -52.13
C ALA A 237 18.59 19.77 -52.57
N GLN A 238 17.69 20.27 -51.72
CA GLN A 238 16.95 21.51 -51.96
C GLN A 238 17.89 22.73 -51.98
N GLU A 239 18.87 22.80 -51.07
CA GLU A 239 19.88 23.84 -51.05
C GLU A 239 20.69 23.87 -52.35
N VAL A 240 21.18 22.70 -52.81
CA VAL A 240 21.94 22.56 -54.06
C VAL A 240 21.08 22.99 -55.26
N TYR A 241 19.83 22.52 -55.33
CA TYR A 241 18.90 22.90 -56.39
C TYR A 241 18.64 24.42 -56.42
N LEU A 242 18.35 25.02 -55.27
CA LEU A 242 18.09 26.46 -55.16
C LEU A 242 19.34 27.30 -55.48
N LYS A 243 20.54 26.85 -55.09
CA LYS A 243 21.80 27.51 -55.47
C LYS A 243 22.00 27.46 -56.98
N ALA A 244 21.86 26.29 -57.60
CA ALA A 244 22.01 26.13 -59.04
C ALA A 244 20.98 26.97 -59.82
N LEU A 245 19.72 26.98 -59.37
CA LEU A 245 18.65 27.81 -59.94
C LEU A 245 18.96 29.32 -59.80
N GLY A 246 19.44 29.73 -58.62
CA GLY A 246 19.84 31.12 -58.36
C GLY A 246 21.02 31.56 -59.22
N GLU A 247 22.02 30.67 -59.42
CA GLU A 247 23.15 30.92 -60.31
C GLU A 247 22.74 30.98 -61.77
N ALA A 248 21.89 30.06 -62.24
CA ALA A 248 21.35 30.06 -63.59
C ALA A 248 20.56 31.33 -63.87
N LYS A 249 19.66 31.72 -62.96
CA LYS A 249 18.88 32.96 -63.08
C LYS A 249 19.78 34.20 -63.10
N ARG A 250 20.80 34.24 -62.22
CA ARG A 250 21.81 35.31 -62.24
C ARG A 250 22.55 35.36 -63.59
N PHE A 251 22.91 34.22 -64.15
CA PHE A 251 23.57 34.15 -65.45
C PHE A 251 22.67 34.65 -66.59
N GLU A 252 21.38 34.28 -66.59
CA GLU A 252 20.39 34.76 -67.56
C GLU A 252 20.21 36.29 -67.49
N GLU A 253 20.03 36.85 -66.29
CA GLU A 253 19.93 38.30 -66.08
C GLU A 253 21.18 39.04 -66.60
N VAL A 254 22.36 38.47 -66.33
CA VAL A 254 23.63 39.00 -66.81
C VAL A 254 23.76 38.91 -68.33
N LEU A 255 23.33 37.80 -68.93
CA LEU A 255 23.36 37.59 -70.38
C LEU A 255 22.45 38.57 -71.11
N GLU A 256 21.26 38.83 -70.55
CA GLU A 256 20.32 39.83 -71.08
C GLU A 256 20.96 41.22 -71.13
N GLU A 257 21.61 41.67 -70.05
CA GLU A 257 22.31 42.95 -70.01
C GLU A 257 23.56 42.99 -70.90
N TYR A 258 24.29 41.88 -71.00
CA TYR A 258 25.42 41.75 -71.92
C TYR A 258 24.98 41.91 -73.38
N SER A 259 23.83 41.35 -73.76
CA SER A 259 23.28 41.45 -75.11
C SER A 259 22.91 42.89 -75.50
N LYS A 260 22.49 43.72 -74.53
CA LYS A 260 22.17 45.14 -74.73
C LYS A 260 23.42 46.01 -74.87
N ALA A 261 24.47 45.76 -74.07
CA ALA A 261 25.69 46.57 -74.05
C ALA A 261 26.96 45.75 -73.69
N PRO A 262 27.63 45.13 -74.67
CA PRO A 262 28.72 44.18 -74.42
C PRO A 262 29.96 44.77 -73.72
N ASP A 263 30.41 45.96 -74.14
CA ASP A 263 31.67 46.55 -73.68
C ASP A 263 31.59 47.09 -72.24
N ILE A 264 30.42 47.62 -71.85
CA ILE A 264 30.20 48.21 -70.52
C ILE A 264 30.04 47.08 -69.49
N THR A 265 29.27 46.05 -69.82
CA THR A 265 29.03 44.90 -68.94
C THR A 265 30.32 44.12 -68.66
N ARG A 266 31.19 43.92 -69.67
CA ARG A 266 32.49 43.25 -69.48
C ARG A 266 33.42 44.05 -68.56
N LYS A 267 33.52 45.37 -68.73
CA LYS A 267 34.34 46.22 -67.86
C LYS A 267 33.84 46.20 -66.42
N ARG A 268 32.51 46.26 -66.22
CA ARG A 268 31.90 46.18 -64.88
C ARG A 268 32.19 44.84 -64.19
N MET A 269 31.99 43.72 -64.89
CA MET A 269 32.31 42.39 -64.34
C MET A 269 33.78 42.26 -63.91
N LEU A 270 34.71 42.79 -64.71
CA LEU A 270 36.14 42.77 -64.39
C LEU A 270 36.41 43.56 -63.10
N LEU A 271 35.82 44.74 -62.95
CA LEU A 271 35.95 45.56 -61.76
C LEU A 271 35.32 44.90 -60.53
N ASP A 272 34.12 44.30 -60.66
CA ASP A 272 33.45 43.58 -59.57
C ASP A 272 34.24 42.33 -59.13
N ALA A 273 34.84 41.60 -60.09
CA ALA A 273 35.70 40.46 -59.81
C ALA A 273 37.01 40.89 -59.13
N LEU A 274 37.64 41.96 -59.60
CA LEU A 274 38.81 42.55 -58.96
C LEU A 274 38.49 43.01 -57.54
N GLN A 275 37.34 43.68 -57.33
CA GLN A 275 36.89 44.09 -56.00
C GLN A 275 36.68 42.89 -55.08
N SER A 276 35.98 41.85 -55.53
CA SER A 276 35.70 40.66 -54.73
C SER A 276 36.98 39.89 -54.35
N LEU A 277 37.96 39.83 -55.27
CA LEU A 277 39.27 39.23 -55.02
C LEU A 277 40.10 40.08 -54.05
N LEU A 278 40.05 41.41 -54.18
CA LEU A 278 40.73 42.35 -53.27
C LEU A 278 40.11 42.36 -51.86
N GLU A 279 38.80 42.11 -51.74
CA GLU A 279 38.12 41.96 -50.44
C GLU A 279 38.47 40.65 -49.74
N LYS A 280 38.58 39.54 -50.50
CA LYS A 280 38.95 38.21 -49.98
C LYS A 280 40.45 37.97 -49.84
N SER A 281 41.30 38.78 -50.47
CA SER A 281 42.75 38.70 -50.31
C SER A 281 43.16 39.27 -48.94
N GLU A 282 43.83 38.46 -48.13
CA GLU A 282 44.42 38.90 -46.86
C GLU A 282 45.56 39.93 -47.08
N ASN A 283 46.23 39.88 -48.25
CA ASN A 283 47.28 40.83 -48.62
C ASN A 283 46.72 41.94 -49.51
N LYS A 284 46.40 43.10 -48.91
CA LYS A 284 45.96 44.30 -49.62
C LYS A 284 47.17 45.21 -49.91
N VAL A 285 47.56 45.31 -51.18
CA VAL A 285 48.64 46.21 -51.63
C VAL A 285 48.02 47.45 -52.27
N PHE A 286 48.17 48.61 -51.61
CA PHE A 286 47.82 49.91 -52.18
C PHE A 286 49.08 50.59 -52.71
N PHE A 287 49.12 50.98 -53.97
CA PHE A 287 50.16 51.84 -54.51
C PHE A 287 49.67 53.29 -54.52
N VAL A 288 50.25 54.12 -53.65
CA VAL A 288 50.15 55.59 -53.75
C VAL A 288 51.39 56.07 -54.48
N GLY A 289 51.20 56.77 -55.60
CA GLY A 289 52.30 57.24 -56.44
C GLY A 289 53.19 58.26 -55.71
N ASN A 290 54.39 57.84 -55.34
CA ASN A 290 55.68 58.37 -55.80
C ASN A 290 56.83 57.70 -55.04
N GLY A 291 57.44 56.67 -55.66
CA GLY A 291 58.87 56.42 -55.54
C GLY A 291 59.47 55.84 -54.25
N ASP A 292 58.69 55.30 -53.29
CA ASP A 292 59.30 54.53 -52.19
C ASP A 292 58.42 53.36 -51.74
N SER A 293 59.01 52.17 -51.69
CA SER A 293 58.33 50.91 -51.40
C SER A 293 58.21 50.69 -49.89
N LEU A 294 56.99 50.75 -49.35
CA LEU A 294 56.70 50.28 -48.00
C LEU A 294 56.15 48.84 -48.08
N ASN A 295 56.94 47.90 -47.56
CA ASN A 295 56.46 46.56 -47.22
C ASN A 295 55.43 46.68 -46.08
N ILE A 296 54.18 46.32 -46.36
CA ILE A 296 53.14 46.31 -45.34
C ILE A 296 52.98 44.87 -44.83
N LEU A 297 53.28 44.72 -43.54
CA LEU A 297 53.04 43.53 -42.73
C LEU A 297 51.55 43.27 -42.56
N ASN A 298 51.21 41.98 -42.51
CA ASN A 298 49.87 41.44 -42.38
C ASN A 298 49.18 41.94 -41.09
N ILE A 299 48.03 42.60 -41.20
CA ILE A 299 47.28 43.12 -40.03
C ILE A 299 46.72 41.97 -39.17
N SER A 300 46.58 40.77 -39.73
CA SER A 300 46.20 39.54 -39.01
C SER A 300 47.23 39.10 -37.96
N ASP A 301 48.52 39.40 -38.15
CA ASP A 301 49.56 39.08 -37.16
C ASP A 301 49.62 40.08 -36.00
N LEU A 302 49.15 41.32 -36.22
CA LEU A 302 49.06 42.35 -35.17
C LEU A 302 47.85 42.14 -34.25
N LEU A 303 46.74 41.58 -34.76
CA LEU A 303 45.53 41.33 -33.98
C LEU A 303 45.60 40.05 -33.12
N LYS A 304 46.55 39.13 -33.37
CA LYS A 304 46.80 37.96 -32.51
C LYS A 304 47.65 38.26 -31.27
N GLY A 305 48.33 39.41 -31.23
CA GLY A 305 49.21 39.81 -30.12
C GLY A 305 48.54 40.63 -29.01
N MET A 306 47.27 41.04 -29.18
CA MET A 306 46.54 41.90 -28.24
C MET A 306 45.31 41.22 -27.60
N GLY A 307 45.30 39.89 -27.57
CA GLY A 307 44.28 39.08 -26.89
C GLY A 307 44.90 38.14 -25.86
N LYS A 308 45.44 38.71 -24.78
CA LYS A 308 45.53 38.08 -23.45
C LYS A 308 44.93 39.04 -22.44
#